data_AF-A0A314Z5G3-F1
#
_entry.id   AF-A0A314Z5G3-F1
#
_cell.length_a   1.000
_cell.length_b   1.000
_cell.length_c   1.000
_cell.angle_alpha   90.00
_cell.angle_beta   90.00
_cell.angle_gamma   90.00
#
_symmetry.space_group_name_H-M   'P 1'
#
loop_
_entity.id
_entity.type
_entity.pdbx_description
1 polymer ?
#
loop_
_entity_poly.entity_id
_entity_poly.type
_entity_poly.pdbx_seq_one_letter_code
_entity_poly.pdbx_strand_id
1 'polypeptide(L)'
;MNGRKMATIQQLYFAILLLLLGAISNFHPQFIAAKPVTKSKLNSRILQDSIIKQINENPMAGWEAAMNPRFSNYTVSQFMHLLGVKPTPAKGFAEFSYFNSSEIFEVAN
;
A
#
# COMPACT_ATOMS: atom_id res chain seq x y z
N MET A 1 -8.19 32.80 49.54
CA MET A 1 -8.85 31.87 48.58
C MET A 1 -8.38 32.31 47.21
N ASN A 2 -7.57 31.56 46.44
CA ASN A 2 -7.37 31.70 44.96
C ASN A 2 -6.19 30.86 44.40
N GLY A 3 -5.07 30.68 45.12
CA GLY A 3 -3.89 29.99 44.57
C GLY A 3 -4.05 28.49 44.30
N ARG A 4 -4.68 27.74 45.21
CA ARG A 4 -4.93 26.28 45.03
C ARG A 4 -5.89 25.96 43.89
N LYS A 5 -6.85 26.84 43.60
CA LYS A 5 -7.82 26.67 42.50
C LYS A 5 -7.15 26.88 41.13
N MET A 6 -6.22 27.84 41.05
CA MET A 6 -5.45 28.12 39.82
C MET A 6 -4.55 26.94 39.43
N ALA A 7 -3.88 26.32 40.41
CA ALA A 7 -3.03 25.15 40.19
C ALA A 7 -3.82 23.92 39.70
N THR A 8 -5.02 23.69 40.24
CA THR A 8 -5.89 22.58 39.81
C THR A 8 -6.45 22.81 38.40
N ILE A 9 -6.79 24.04 38.05
CA ILE A 9 -7.24 24.40 36.69
C ILE A 9 -6.09 24.18 35.68
N GLN A 10 -4.86 24.60 35.98
CA GLN A 10 -3.71 24.35 35.11
C GLN A 10 -3.42 22.85 34.92
N GLN A 11 -3.53 22.06 35.99
CA GLN A 11 -3.37 20.60 35.91
C GLN A 11 -4.43 19.94 35.03
N LEU A 12 -5.68 20.41 35.09
CA LEU A 12 -6.78 19.96 34.24
C LEU A 12 -6.50 20.26 32.76
N TYR A 13 -6.06 21.47 32.42
CA TYR A 13 -5.67 21.80 31.05
C TYR A 13 -4.54 20.92 30.53
N PHE A 14 -3.54 20.66 31.37
CA PHE A 14 -2.40 19.82 31.01
C PHE A 14 -2.82 18.36 30.76
N ALA A 15 -3.71 17.82 31.62
CA ALA A 15 -4.23 16.46 31.46
C ALA A 15 -5.09 16.33 30.18
N ILE A 16 -5.94 17.31 29.89
CA ILE A 16 -6.77 17.34 28.67
C ILE A 16 -5.88 17.42 27.42
N LEU A 17 -4.82 18.23 27.46
CA LEU A 17 -3.86 18.35 26.36
C LEU A 17 -3.14 17.02 26.08
N LEU A 18 -2.69 16.32 27.13
CA LEU A 18 -2.04 15.00 27.01
C LEU A 18 -3.01 13.94 26.44
N LEU A 19 -4.28 13.97 26.86
CA LEU A 19 -5.32 13.09 26.31
C LEU A 19 -5.57 13.36 24.83
N LEU A 20 -5.60 14.63 24.43
CA LEU A 20 -5.79 15.03 23.03
C LEU A 20 -4.61 14.60 22.15
N LEU A 21 -3.36 14.76 22.64
CA LEU A 21 -2.15 14.31 21.94
C LEU A 21 -2.11 12.78 21.78
N GLY A 22 -2.47 12.03 22.83
CA GLY A 22 -2.54 10.57 22.78
C GLY A 22 -3.58 10.05 21.79
N ALA A 23 -4.72 10.75 21.65
CA ALA A 23 -5.76 10.38 20.69
C ALA A 23 -5.30 10.51 19.23
N ILE A 24 -4.49 11.53 18.91
CA ILE A 24 -4.00 11.80 17.54
C ILE A 24 -2.79 10.92 17.20
N SER A 25 -2.05 10.41 18.19
CA SER A 25 -0.85 9.58 17.99
C SER A 25 -1.10 8.23 17.30
N ASN A 26 -2.36 7.79 17.16
CA ASN A 26 -2.70 6.51 16.51
C ASN A 26 -2.77 6.58 14.98
N PHE A 27 -2.61 7.77 14.38
CA PHE A 27 -2.53 7.92 12.92
C PHE A 27 -1.13 7.58 12.42
N HIS A 28 -0.72 6.32 12.54
CA HIS A 28 0.39 5.80 11.76
C HIS A 28 -0.17 5.18 10.48
N PRO A 29 -0.09 5.86 9.31
CA PRO A 29 -0.45 5.24 8.04
C PRO A 29 0.48 4.06 7.81
N GLN A 30 -0.05 2.84 7.99
CA GLN A 30 0.65 1.61 7.70
C GLN A 30 0.75 1.48 6.17
N PHE A 31 1.84 2.00 5.60
CA PHE A 31 2.17 1.73 4.21
C PHE A 31 2.69 0.30 4.12
N ILE A 32 1.81 -0.63 3.72
CA ILE A 32 2.25 -1.98 3.37
C ILE A 32 2.97 -1.88 2.02
N ALA A 33 4.29 -1.72 2.07
CA ALA A 33 5.12 -1.87 0.90
C ALA A 33 4.98 -3.31 0.38
N ALA A 34 4.36 -3.46 -0.80
CA ALA A 34 4.26 -4.77 -1.45
C ALA A 34 5.67 -5.31 -1.71
N LYS A 35 5.90 -6.59 -1.38
CA LYS A 35 7.18 -7.25 -1.65
C LYS A 35 7.49 -7.14 -3.15
N PRO A 36 8.74 -6.79 -3.52
CA PRO A 36 9.10 -6.67 -4.93
C PRO A 36 8.90 -8.01 -5.64
N VAL A 37 8.28 -7.94 -6.83
CA VAL A 37 8.02 -9.10 -7.67
C VAL A 37 9.35 -9.57 -8.28
N THR A 38 9.65 -10.87 -8.18
CA THR A 38 10.89 -11.42 -8.74
C THR A 38 10.87 -11.37 -10.27
N LYS A 39 12.06 -11.26 -10.89
CA LYS A 39 12.21 -11.26 -12.36
C LYS A 39 11.62 -12.52 -13.00
N SER A 40 11.77 -13.67 -12.36
CA SER A 40 11.16 -14.94 -12.81
C SER A 40 9.63 -14.83 -12.86
N LYS A 41 9.00 -14.25 -11.84
CA LYS A 41 7.55 -14.06 -11.82
C LYS A 41 7.10 -13.02 -12.85
N LEU A 42 7.84 -11.93 -13.04
CA LEU A 42 7.54 -10.93 -14.07
C LEU A 42 7.53 -11.51 -15.49
N ASN A 43 8.41 -12.48 -15.76
CA ASN A 43 8.51 -13.14 -17.06
C ASN A 43 7.61 -14.38 -17.20
N SER A 44 6.92 -14.78 -16.13
CA SER A 44 5.96 -15.87 -16.18
C SER A 44 4.70 -15.46 -16.94
N ARG A 45 4.00 -16.45 -17.52
CA ARG A 45 2.71 -16.21 -18.17
C ARG A 45 1.67 -15.80 -17.14
N ILE A 46 0.91 -14.74 -17.46
CA ILE A 46 -0.15 -14.23 -16.58
C ILE A 46 -1.33 -15.20 -16.50
N LEU A 47 -1.74 -15.78 -17.64
CA LEU A 47 -2.77 -16.81 -17.68
C LEU A 47 -2.15 -18.20 -17.68
N GLN A 48 -2.65 -19.05 -16.78
CA GLN A 48 -2.22 -20.44 -16.61
C GLN A 48 -3.44 -21.31 -16.34
N ASP A 49 -3.43 -22.55 -16.84
CA ASP A 49 -4.54 -23.48 -16.65
C ASP A 49 -4.80 -23.78 -15.17
N SER A 50 -3.75 -23.78 -14.35
CA SER A 50 -3.86 -23.94 -12.90
C SER A 50 -4.71 -22.85 -12.24
N ILE A 51 -4.57 -21.60 -12.68
CA ILE A 51 -5.35 -20.46 -12.16
C ILE A 51 -6.81 -20.58 -12.59
N ILE A 52 -7.05 -20.92 -13.86
CA ILE A 52 -8.41 -21.12 -14.40
C ILE A 52 -9.12 -22.23 -13.62
N LYS A 53 -8.44 -23.37 -13.44
CA LYS A 53 -8.94 -24.50 -12.69
C LYS A 53 -9.25 -24.12 -11.23
N GLN A 54 -8.31 -23.49 -10.54
CA GLN A 54 -8.48 -23.08 -9.15
C GLN A 54 -9.69 -22.15 -8.96
N ILE A 55 -9.92 -21.23 -9.90
CA ILE A 55 -11.08 -20.34 -9.86
C ILE A 55 -12.37 -21.13 -10.09
N ASN A 56 -12.43 -21.94 -11.14
CA ASN A 56 -13.66 -22.64 -11.53
C ASN A 56 -14.03 -23.78 -10.58
N GLU A 57 -13.07 -24.32 -9.83
CA GLU A 57 -13.32 -25.29 -8.76
C GLU A 57 -13.95 -24.65 -7.51
N ASN A 58 -13.97 -23.31 -7.40
CA ASN A 58 -14.63 -22.64 -6.29
C ASN A 58 -16.15 -22.59 -6.54
N PRO A 59 -16.98 -23.34 -5.77
CA PRO A 59 -18.43 -23.35 -5.98
C PRO A 59 -19.10 -22.02 -5.64
N MET A 60 -18.40 -21.12 -4.94
CA MET A 60 -18.88 -19.78 -4.60
C MET A 60 -18.49 -18.72 -5.65
N ALA A 61 -17.76 -19.10 -6.70
CA ALA A 61 -17.43 -18.18 -7.78
C ALA A 61 -18.72 -17.85 -8.57
N GLY A 62 -19.14 -16.58 -8.56
CA GLY A 62 -20.27 -16.09 -9.35
C GLY A 62 -19.94 -15.85 -10.83
N TRP A 63 -18.79 -16.35 -11.30
CA TRP A 63 -18.23 -16.12 -12.63
C TRP A 63 -17.33 -17.30 -13.02
N GLU A 64 -17.18 -17.53 -14.32
CA GLU A 64 -16.32 -18.57 -14.89
C GLU A 64 -15.05 -17.95 -15.48
N ALA A 65 -13.89 -18.48 -15.11
CA ALA A 65 -12.62 -18.16 -15.75
C ALA A 65 -12.44 -18.96 -17.04
N ALA A 66 -11.90 -18.29 -18.06
CA ALA A 66 -11.52 -18.92 -19.32
C ALA A 66 -10.17 -18.39 -19.82
N MET A 67 -9.50 -19.17 -20.67
CA MET A 67 -8.27 -18.76 -21.32
C MET A 67 -8.57 -17.75 -22.43
N ASN A 68 -8.34 -16.46 -22.17
CA ASN A 68 -8.49 -15.44 -23.19
C ASN A 68 -7.36 -15.54 -24.24
N PRO A 69 -7.65 -15.81 -25.52
CA PRO A 69 -6.60 -15.96 -26.55
C PRO A 69 -5.74 -14.72 -26.74
N ARG A 70 -6.26 -13.51 -26.43
CA ARG A 70 -5.50 -12.26 -26.51
C ARG A 70 -4.40 -12.17 -25.45
N PHE A 71 -4.61 -12.80 -24.30
CA PHE A 71 -3.71 -12.73 -23.13
C PHE A 71 -2.99 -14.06 -22.83
N SER A 72 -3.25 -15.12 -23.61
CA SER A 72 -2.71 -16.47 -23.38
C SER A 72 -1.18 -16.53 -23.42
N ASN A 73 -0.55 -15.61 -24.15
CA ASN A 73 0.90 -15.48 -24.25
C ASN A 73 1.46 -14.21 -23.59
N TYR A 74 0.67 -13.53 -22.77
CA TYR A 74 1.15 -12.35 -22.04
C TYR A 74 1.98 -12.77 -20.82
N THR A 75 3.09 -12.07 -20.59
CA THR A 75 3.78 -12.14 -19.31
C THR A 75 3.08 -11.27 -18.27
N VAL A 76 3.39 -11.50 -16.99
CA VAL A 76 2.96 -10.63 -15.90
C VAL A 76 3.40 -9.17 -16.15
N SER A 77 4.64 -8.94 -16.60
CA SER A 77 5.15 -7.59 -16.88
C SER A 77 4.40 -6.89 -18.02
N GLN A 78 4.09 -7.60 -19.11
CA GLN A 78 3.31 -7.05 -20.22
C GLN A 78 1.90 -6.70 -19.79
N PHE A 79 1.25 -7.56 -19.00
CA PHE A 79 -0.10 -7.29 -18.50
C PHE A 79 -0.12 -6.11 -17.51
N MET A 80 0.85 -6.02 -16.61
CA MET A 80 0.99 -4.86 -15.70
C MET A 80 1.16 -3.54 -16.46
N HIS A 81 1.87 -3.56 -17.58
CA HIS A 81 2.02 -2.37 -18.43
C HIS A 81 0.68 -1.91 -19.02
N LEU A 82 -0.19 -2.84 -19.44
CA LEU A 82 -1.55 -2.53 -19.89
C LEU A 82 -2.40 -1.86 -18.79
N LEU A 83 -2.17 -2.22 -17.52
CA LEU A 83 -2.86 -1.63 -16.38
C LEU A 83 -2.30 -0.27 -15.94
N GLY A 84 -1.28 0.25 -16.63
CA GLY A 84 -0.63 1.52 -16.29
C GLY A 84 0.29 1.44 -15.09
N VAL A 85 0.72 0.24 -14.68
CA VAL A 85 1.70 0.12 -13.58
C VAL A 85 3.03 0.70 -14.05
N LYS A 86 3.52 1.73 -13.33
CA LYS A 86 4.83 2.32 -13.59
C LYS A 86 5.91 1.24 -13.38
N PRO A 87 6.81 0.99 -14.35
CA PRO A 87 7.87 0.02 -14.17
C PRO A 87 8.75 0.42 -12.99
N THR A 88 9.13 -0.55 -12.16
CA THR A 88 10.14 -0.33 -11.12
C THR A 88 11.43 0.13 -11.80
N PRO A 89 11.99 1.30 -11.46
CA PRO A 89 13.18 1.79 -12.11
C PRO A 89 14.31 0.77 -11.98
N ALA A 90 14.98 0.42 -13.08
CA ALA A 90 16.05 -0.57 -13.09
C ALA A 90 17.25 -0.20 -12.19
N LYS A 91 17.35 1.08 -11.80
CA LYS A 91 18.38 1.65 -10.90
C LYS A 91 17.80 2.12 -9.55
N GLY A 92 16.51 1.89 -9.30
CA GLY A 92 15.73 2.57 -8.27
C GLY A 92 15.65 1.85 -6.94
N PHE A 93 16.75 1.27 -6.43
CA PHE A 93 16.88 1.10 -4.96
C PHE A 93 17.89 2.09 -4.37
N ALA A 94 18.76 2.67 -5.19
CA ALA A 94 19.59 3.79 -4.80
C ALA A 94 18.84 5.13 -4.87
N GLU A 95 17.85 5.28 -5.77
CA GLU A 95 17.17 6.56 -5.98
C GLU A 95 16.09 6.85 -4.91
N PHE A 96 15.32 5.85 -4.47
CA PHE A 96 14.35 6.02 -3.37
C PHE A 96 15.00 6.10 -1.97
N SER A 97 16.30 5.80 -1.85
CA SER A 97 17.05 6.07 -0.61
C SER A 97 17.52 7.53 -0.49
N TYR A 98 17.34 8.35 -1.54
CA TYR A 98 17.66 9.78 -1.51
C TYR A 98 16.45 10.71 -1.44
N PHE A 99 15.23 10.20 -1.67
CA PHE A 99 14.03 10.98 -1.43
C PHE A 99 13.71 10.96 0.06
N ASN A 100 14.10 12.05 0.73
CA ASN A 100 13.69 12.28 2.11
C ASN A 100 12.16 12.39 2.15
N SER A 101 11.54 11.87 3.22
CA SER A 101 10.07 11.77 3.33
C SER A 101 9.36 13.12 3.17
N SER A 102 10.08 14.23 3.37
CA SER A 102 9.62 15.60 3.14
C SER A 102 9.38 15.96 1.67
N GLU A 103 10.11 15.40 0.71
CA GLU A 103 9.97 15.75 -0.72
C GLU A 103 8.76 15.08 -1.38
N ILE A 104 8.28 13.97 -0.82
CA ILE A 104 7.13 13.23 -1.37
C ILE A 104 5.81 14.01 -1.14
N PHE A 105 5.73 14.83 -0.10
CA PHE A 105 4.53 15.64 0.19
C PHE A 105 4.42 16.91 -0.66
N GLU A 106 5.53 17.41 -1.21
CA GLU A 106 5.54 18.68 -1.97
C GLU A 106 5.06 18.50 -3.41
N VAL A 107 5.24 17.31 -4.00
CA VAL A 107 4.79 17.01 -5.38
C VAL A 107 3.28 16.71 -5.46
N ALA A 108 2.61 16.50 -4.31
CA ALA A 108 1.22 16.08 -4.24
C ALA A 108 0.22 17.24 -4.02
N ASN A 109 0.65 18.50 -4.10
CA ASN A 109 -0.20 19.68 -3.89
C ASN A 109 -0.14 20.66 -5.06
#